data_AF-A0A6C0H5I9-F1
#
_entry.id   AF-A0A6C0H5I9-F1
#
_cell.length_a   1.000
_cell.length_b   1.000
_cell.length_c   1.000
_cell.angle_alpha   90.00
_cell.angle_beta   90.00
_cell.angle_gamma   90.00
#
_symmetry.space_group_name_H-M   'P 1'
#
loop_
_entity.id
_entity.type
_entity.pdbx_description
1 polymer ?
#
loop_
_entity_poly.entity_id
_entity_poly.type
_entity_poly.pdbx_seq_one_letter_code
_entity_poly.pdbx_strand_id
1 'polypeptide(L)'
;MSLNEKKIIEFNSDIFSSGKKTRKKREQPPKIKPIISPSITKNKLMKQFRDKQNKSELDESLNYLESLAKIKPDETEIETKLSDTLTPYEPQPEPIYGCLKNGTKPTFKEIYKNNSDPNKIPVFKITDDVAPPPEPEKKVIENEPKITENTVKITKNKKYTLGKSKLFKKIGILIKDKQTRKNIMNAQKELKSIPILEIKNRLKKKGLIKSGSTAPSDLLRAMYENSVMAGDIMNTNKDVLLHNFENE
;
A
#
# COMPACT_ATOMS: atom_id res chain seq x y z
N MET A 1 33.28 -85.15 -2.11
CA MET A 1 33.68 -83.97 -1.30
C MET A 1 34.21 -82.93 -2.26
N SER A 2 33.46 -81.86 -2.51
CA SER A 2 33.94 -80.71 -3.29
C SER A 2 33.91 -79.49 -2.38
N LEU A 3 35.06 -78.86 -2.20
CA LEU A 3 35.29 -77.75 -1.28
C LEU A 3 34.66 -76.46 -1.83
N ASN A 4 33.88 -75.78 -0.99
CA ASN A 4 33.33 -74.45 -1.27
C ASN A 4 34.41 -73.38 -1.11
N GLU A 5 34.74 -72.66 -2.18
CA GLU A 5 35.61 -71.50 -2.15
C GLU A 5 34.88 -70.28 -1.58
N LYS A 6 35.39 -69.73 -0.46
CA LYS A 6 34.92 -68.47 0.11
C LYS A 6 35.51 -67.30 -0.68
N LYS A 7 34.68 -66.56 -1.42
CA LYS A 7 35.09 -65.30 -2.06
C LYS A 7 35.21 -64.20 -0.99
N ILE A 8 36.40 -63.64 -0.86
CA ILE A 8 36.70 -62.51 0.02
C ILE A 8 36.55 -61.23 -0.81
N ILE A 9 35.80 -60.26 -0.30
CA ILE A 9 35.61 -58.95 -0.93
C ILE A 9 36.68 -58.01 -0.37
N GLU A 10 37.62 -57.58 -1.20
CA GLU A 10 38.60 -56.56 -0.84
C GLU A 10 37.98 -55.17 -0.97
N PHE A 11 37.95 -54.43 0.14
CA PHE A 11 37.51 -53.03 0.17
C PHE A 11 38.69 -52.10 -0.08
N ASN A 12 38.55 -51.24 -1.08
CA ASN A 12 39.56 -50.23 -1.42
C ASN A 12 39.53 -49.09 -0.40
N SER A 13 40.51 -49.04 0.49
CA SER A 13 40.60 -48.08 1.60
C SER A 13 40.83 -46.63 1.16
N ASP A 14 41.31 -46.42 -0.07
CA ASP A 14 41.59 -45.09 -0.63
C ASP A 14 40.34 -44.24 -0.88
N ILE A 15 39.16 -44.86 -1.01
CA ILE A 15 37.89 -44.14 -1.19
C ILE A 15 37.51 -43.35 0.08
N PHE A 16 38.01 -43.75 1.26
CA PHE A 16 37.71 -43.13 2.55
C PHE A 16 38.84 -42.25 3.10
N SER A 17 39.95 -42.12 2.37
CA SER A 17 41.02 -41.18 2.68
C SER A 17 40.54 -39.74 2.42
N SER A 18 39.99 -39.12 3.47
CA SER A 18 39.68 -37.69 3.48
C SER A 18 40.99 -36.88 3.55
N GLY A 19 41.69 -36.80 2.41
CA GLY A 19 42.79 -35.87 2.23
C GLY A 19 42.33 -34.45 2.61
N LYS A 20 43.10 -33.78 3.49
CA LYS A 20 42.86 -32.40 3.92
C LYS A 20 42.77 -31.52 2.67
N LYS A 21 41.55 -31.19 2.23
CA LYS A 21 41.32 -30.29 1.10
C LYS A 21 41.87 -28.91 1.48
N THR A 22 43.03 -28.54 0.96
CA THR A 22 43.46 -27.15 0.93
C THR A 22 42.47 -26.37 0.09
N ARG A 23 41.65 -25.57 0.76
CA ARG A 23 40.62 -24.72 0.16
C ARG A 23 41.32 -23.77 -0.83
N LYS A 24 41.18 -24.02 -2.14
CA LYS A 24 41.57 -23.03 -3.16
C LYS A 24 40.85 -21.71 -2.84
N LYS A 25 41.62 -20.67 -2.52
CA LYS A 25 41.12 -19.31 -2.28
C LYS A 25 40.47 -18.86 -3.58
N ARG A 26 39.14 -18.79 -3.61
CA ARG A 26 38.39 -18.22 -4.73
C ARG A 26 38.75 -16.74 -4.81
N GLU A 27 39.45 -16.33 -5.86
CA GLU A 27 39.70 -14.92 -6.13
C GLU A 27 38.36 -14.21 -6.26
N GLN A 28 38.13 -13.20 -5.42
CA GLN A 28 36.96 -12.34 -5.51
C GLN A 28 37.19 -11.43 -6.72
N PRO A 29 36.23 -11.29 -7.64
CA PRO A 29 36.36 -10.32 -8.74
C PRO A 29 36.59 -8.91 -8.16
N PRO A 30 37.40 -8.06 -8.83
CA PRO A 30 37.71 -6.73 -8.32
C PRO A 30 36.42 -5.93 -8.15
N LYS A 31 36.21 -5.39 -6.95
CA LYS A 31 35.07 -4.49 -6.67
C LYS A 31 35.27 -3.19 -7.45
N ILE A 32 34.65 -3.08 -8.62
CA ILE A 32 34.64 -1.85 -9.41
C ILE A 32 33.83 -0.81 -8.62
N LYS A 33 34.49 0.26 -8.15
CA LYS A 33 33.79 1.40 -7.53
C LYS A 33 33.03 2.13 -8.65
N PRO A 34 31.76 2.50 -8.45
CA PRO A 34 31.01 3.23 -9.46
C PRO A 34 31.69 4.58 -9.75
N ILE A 35 31.79 4.94 -11.03
CA ILE A 35 32.44 6.17 -11.53
C ILE A 35 31.78 7.43 -10.94
N ILE A 36 30.50 7.34 -10.58
CA ILE A 36 29.72 8.43 -9.98
C ILE A 36 29.21 7.96 -8.62
N SER A 37 29.42 8.78 -7.59
CA SER A 37 28.97 8.46 -6.25
C SER A 37 27.43 8.42 -6.18
N PRO A 38 26.83 7.46 -5.46
CA PRO A 38 25.37 7.35 -5.34
C PRO A 38 24.68 8.60 -4.78
N SER A 39 25.41 9.48 -4.08
CA SER A 39 24.86 10.71 -3.51
C SER A 39 24.52 11.76 -4.57
N ILE A 40 25.30 11.85 -5.65
CA ILE A 40 25.09 12.84 -6.71
C ILE A 40 23.85 12.47 -7.54
N THR A 41 23.70 11.19 -7.89
CA THR A 41 22.50 10.68 -8.57
C THR A 41 21.26 10.76 -7.70
N LYS A 42 21.36 10.44 -6.40
CA LYS A 42 20.26 10.61 -5.45
C LYS A 42 19.81 12.07 -5.34
N ASN A 43 20.75 13.02 -5.24
CA ASN A 43 20.42 14.44 -5.14
C ASN A 43 19.82 14.99 -6.45
N LYS A 44 20.34 14.56 -7.61
CA LYS A 44 19.77 14.92 -8.93
C LYS A 44 18.34 14.39 -9.11
N LEU A 45 18.10 13.15 -8.69
CA LEU A 45 16.78 12.53 -8.74
C LEU A 45 15.79 13.22 -7.78
N MET A 46 16.21 13.51 -6.55
CA MET A 46 15.38 14.25 -5.58
C MET A 46 15.03 15.66 -6.06
N LYS A 47 15.97 16.34 -6.75
CA LYS A 47 15.70 17.63 -7.38
C LYS A 47 14.64 17.51 -8.48
N GLN A 48 14.77 16.51 -9.37
CA GLN A 48 13.78 16.27 -10.42
C GLN A 48 12.37 15.94 -9.89
N PHE A 49 12.25 15.23 -8.77
CA PHE A 49 10.95 14.97 -8.14
C PHE A 49 10.31 16.25 -7.57
N ARG A 50 11.11 17.12 -6.93
CA ARG A 50 10.63 18.42 -6.42
C ARG A 50 10.21 19.35 -7.56
N ASP A 51 11.02 19.42 -8.61
CA ASP A 51 10.74 20.28 -9.76
C ASP A 51 9.47 19.84 -10.49
N LYS A 52 9.15 18.53 -10.53
CA LYS A 52 7.90 18.01 -11.10
C LYS A 52 6.67 18.35 -10.24
N GLN A 53 6.75 18.19 -8.92
CA GLN A 53 5.66 18.54 -8.00
C GLN A 53 5.35 20.04 -8.05
N ASN A 54 6.39 20.88 -7.99
CA ASN A 54 6.21 22.34 -8.03
C ASN A 54 5.65 22.81 -9.38
N LYS A 55 6.02 22.18 -10.50
CA LYS A 55 5.55 22.57 -11.83
C LYS A 55 4.08 22.18 -12.05
N SER A 56 3.66 20.98 -11.62
CA SER A 56 2.24 20.59 -11.69
C SER A 56 1.35 21.47 -10.82
N GLU A 57 1.82 21.83 -9.61
CA GLU A 57 1.07 22.71 -8.70
C GLU A 57 0.93 24.15 -9.26
N LEU A 58 1.95 24.67 -9.95
CA LEU A 58 1.89 25.97 -10.61
C LEU A 58 0.96 25.97 -11.84
N ASP A 59 1.04 24.93 -12.67
CA ASP A 59 0.20 24.82 -13.87
C ASP A 59 -1.29 24.61 -13.49
N GLU A 60 -1.58 23.86 -12.41
CA GLU A 60 -2.93 23.67 -11.87
C GLU A 60 -3.50 24.96 -11.26
N SER A 61 -2.70 25.70 -10.49
CA SER A 61 -3.14 26.97 -9.89
C SER A 61 -3.36 28.07 -10.91
N LEU A 62 -2.55 28.15 -11.98
CA LEU A 62 -2.77 29.08 -13.10
C LEU A 62 -4.06 28.76 -13.85
N ASN A 63 -4.33 27.48 -14.14
CA ASN A 63 -5.59 27.07 -14.77
C ASN A 63 -6.81 27.39 -13.91
N TYR A 64 -6.70 27.24 -12.59
CA TYR A 64 -7.79 27.58 -11.67
C TYR A 64 -8.08 29.09 -11.65
N LEU A 65 -7.04 29.93 -11.51
CA LEU A 65 -7.21 31.39 -11.55
C LEU A 65 -7.80 31.86 -12.88
N GLU A 66 -7.38 31.26 -13.99
CA GLU A 66 -7.91 31.59 -15.30
C GLU A 66 -9.36 31.13 -15.51
N SER A 67 -9.78 30.06 -14.82
CA SER A 67 -11.19 29.63 -14.81
C SER A 67 -12.09 30.59 -14.03
N LEU A 68 -11.60 31.17 -12.92
CA LEU A 68 -12.34 32.15 -12.12
C LEU A 68 -12.52 33.47 -12.87
N ALA A 69 -11.49 33.90 -13.61
CA ALA A 69 -11.56 35.12 -14.42
C ALA A 69 -12.57 35.03 -15.60
N LYS A 70 -12.99 33.82 -15.98
CA LYS A 70 -13.96 33.58 -17.06
C LYS A 70 -15.42 33.57 -16.59
N ILE A 71 -15.67 33.62 -15.28
CA ILE A 71 -17.02 33.71 -14.73
C ILE A 71 -17.43 35.20 -14.76
N LYS A 72 -18.35 35.55 -15.66
CA LYS A 72 -19.04 36.85 -15.58
C LYS A 72 -19.98 36.82 -14.36
N PRO A 73 -20.08 37.91 -13.58
CA PRO A 73 -21.07 38.00 -12.53
C PRO A 73 -22.45 38.15 -13.19
N ASP A 74 -23.21 37.06 -13.27
CA ASP A 74 -24.63 37.14 -13.56
C ASP A 74 -25.35 37.53 -12.26
N GLU A 75 -25.80 38.78 -12.24
CA GLU A 75 -26.73 39.30 -11.24
C GLU A 75 -28.09 38.63 -11.45
N THR A 76 -28.43 37.64 -10.63
CA THR A 76 -29.83 37.27 -10.41
C THR A 76 -30.07 36.85 -8.96
N GLU A 77 -30.97 37.60 -8.35
CA GLU A 77 -31.60 37.50 -7.05
C GLU A 77 -32.04 36.06 -6.68
N ILE A 78 -31.67 35.61 -5.48
CA ILE A 78 -32.43 34.59 -4.74
C ILE A 78 -32.62 35.13 -3.32
N GLU A 79 -33.71 35.87 -3.16
CA GLU A 79 -34.26 36.19 -1.85
C GLU A 79 -34.93 34.95 -1.24
N THR A 80 -34.51 34.66 -0.01
CA THR A 80 -35.30 34.06 1.08
C THR A 80 -35.83 32.63 0.91
N LYS A 81 -35.32 31.71 1.73
CA LYS A 81 -36.09 30.88 2.71
C LYS A 81 -35.15 29.87 3.38
N LEU A 82 -34.46 30.27 4.46
CA LEU A 82 -33.97 29.33 5.47
C LEU A 82 -33.65 30.07 6.78
N SER A 83 -34.69 30.56 7.45
CA SER A 83 -34.62 30.87 8.88
C SER A 83 -35.38 29.78 9.59
N ASP A 84 -34.68 28.88 10.27
CA ASP A 84 -35.02 28.41 11.61
C ASP A 84 -33.99 27.35 12.04
N THR A 85 -33.39 27.59 13.21
CA THR A 85 -32.30 26.84 13.89
C THR A 85 -30.84 27.25 13.58
N LEU A 86 -30.52 28.54 13.77
CA LEU A 86 -29.15 28.92 14.15
C LEU A 86 -29.06 28.96 15.68
N THR A 87 -28.54 27.90 16.29
CA THR A 87 -27.96 28.00 17.64
C THR A 87 -26.75 28.94 17.55
N PRO A 88 -26.57 29.92 18.46
CA PRO A 88 -25.37 30.76 18.48
C PRO A 88 -24.13 29.87 18.48
N TYR A 89 -23.28 30.01 17.45
CA TYR A 89 -22.01 29.32 17.38
C TYR A 89 -21.11 29.87 18.49
N GLU A 90 -20.95 29.12 19.57
CA GLU A 90 -19.88 29.39 20.53
C GLU A 90 -18.53 29.10 19.84
N PRO A 91 -17.66 30.11 19.72
CA PRO A 91 -16.35 29.92 19.13
C PRO A 91 -15.59 28.87 19.95
N GLN A 92 -15.08 27.85 19.27
CA GLN A 92 -14.24 26.85 19.92
C GLN A 92 -13.05 27.56 20.58
N PRO A 93 -12.65 27.15 21.81
CA PRO A 93 -11.51 27.76 22.47
C PRO A 93 -10.30 27.68 21.55
N GLU A 94 -9.58 28.78 21.43
CA GLU A 94 -8.47 28.86 20.49
C GLU A 94 -7.44 27.74 20.76
N PRO A 95 -6.88 27.11 19.71
CA PRO A 95 -5.88 26.08 19.88
C PRO A 95 -4.63 26.63 20.57
N ILE A 96 -4.11 25.84 21.51
CA ILE A 96 -2.95 26.15 22.36
C ILE A 96 -1.64 26.23 21.55
N TYR A 97 -1.60 25.65 20.36
CA TYR A 97 -0.41 25.62 19.49
C TYR A 97 -0.70 26.15 18.08
N GLY A 98 0.34 26.66 17.43
CA GLY A 98 0.33 27.13 16.03
C GLY A 98 1.00 26.16 15.06
N CYS A 99 0.83 26.40 13.75
CA CYS A 99 1.48 25.63 12.68
C CYS A 99 2.79 26.26 12.17
N LEU A 100 3.01 27.56 12.45
CA LEU A 100 4.15 28.31 11.97
C LEU A 100 5.31 28.26 12.97
N LYS A 101 6.51 27.88 12.52
CA LYS A 101 7.73 27.95 13.33
C LYS A 101 8.08 29.41 13.60
N ASN A 102 8.40 29.74 14.85
CA ASN A 102 8.58 31.12 15.32
C ASN A 102 7.33 32.01 15.18
N GLY A 103 6.14 31.41 15.07
CA GLY A 103 4.89 32.16 15.17
C GLY A 103 4.65 32.67 16.59
N THR A 104 3.58 33.47 16.76
CA THR A 104 3.14 33.95 18.08
C THR A 104 2.76 32.82 19.03
N LYS A 105 2.19 31.72 18.51
CA LYS A 105 1.92 30.48 19.24
C LYS A 105 3.01 29.44 18.96
N PRO A 106 3.54 28.75 19.98
CA PRO A 106 4.54 27.70 19.78
C PRO A 106 3.97 26.55 18.93
N THR A 107 4.83 25.88 18.18
CA THR A 107 4.39 24.70 17.42
C THR A 107 4.18 23.50 18.34
N PHE A 108 3.30 22.57 17.94
CA PHE A 108 3.03 21.32 18.67
C PHE A 108 4.35 20.62 19.09
N LYS A 109 5.32 20.55 18.18
CA LYS A 109 6.61 19.91 18.47
C LYS A 109 7.44 20.63 19.54
N GLU A 110 7.30 21.94 19.69
CA GLU A 110 8.03 22.75 20.68
C GLU A 110 7.41 22.60 22.08
N ILE A 111 6.08 22.61 22.18
CA ILE A 111 5.37 22.40 23.46
C ILE A 111 5.75 21.05 24.09
N TYR A 112 5.83 19.98 23.30
CA TYR A 112 6.15 18.64 23.81
C TYR A 112 7.64 18.40 24.07
N LYS A 113 8.52 19.27 23.56
CA LYS A 113 9.96 19.22 23.84
C LYS A 113 10.33 19.96 25.12
N ASN A 114 9.60 21.01 25.46
CA ASN A 114 9.92 21.89 26.59
C ASN A 114 9.18 21.50 27.88
N ASN A 115 8.15 20.64 27.80
CA ASN A 115 7.41 20.15 28.96
C ASN A 115 7.87 18.73 29.35
N SER A 116 8.95 18.65 30.14
CA SER A 116 9.32 17.44 30.87
C SER A 116 8.73 17.38 32.30
N ASP A 117 8.07 18.44 32.77
CA ASP A 117 7.32 18.46 34.03
C ASP A 117 5.88 18.99 33.79
N PRO A 118 4.82 18.22 34.10
CA PRO A 118 3.45 18.57 33.73
C PRO A 118 2.80 19.70 34.57
N ASN A 119 3.51 20.30 35.54
CA ASN A 119 2.92 21.23 36.52
C ASN A 119 3.52 22.64 36.55
N LYS A 120 4.17 23.11 35.48
CA LYS A 120 4.69 24.49 35.44
C LYS A 120 4.17 25.26 34.22
N ILE A 121 3.11 26.05 34.44
CA ILE A 121 2.62 27.02 33.47
C ILE A 121 3.66 28.16 33.39
N PRO A 122 4.19 28.53 32.21
CA PRO A 122 5.04 29.70 32.07
C PRO A 122 4.15 30.96 32.10
N VAL A 123 4.27 31.74 33.17
CA VAL A 123 3.68 33.08 33.30
C VAL A 123 4.43 34.03 32.36
N PHE A 124 3.73 34.56 31.34
CA PHE A 124 4.24 35.68 30.54
C PHE A 124 4.15 36.97 31.36
N LYS A 125 5.28 37.65 31.57
CA LYS A 125 5.30 39.04 32.06
C LYS A 125 4.96 39.95 30.88
N ILE A 126 3.78 40.56 30.93
CA ILE A 126 3.40 41.70 30.10
C ILE A 126 3.56 42.94 30.98
N THR A 127 4.32 43.92 30.51
CA THR A 127 4.48 45.22 31.14
C THR A 127 3.19 46.04 31.06
N ASP A 128 2.83 46.58 32.22
CA ASP A 128 2.09 47.80 32.56
C ASP A 128 0.82 48.24 31.79
N ASP A 129 -0.16 48.58 32.64
CA ASP A 129 -1.33 49.44 32.47
C ASP A 129 -2.70 48.81 32.07
N VAL A 130 -3.68 49.13 32.93
CA VAL A 130 -5.15 49.02 32.81
C VAL A 130 -5.85 47.88 33.57
N ALA A 131 -6.34 48.25 34.77
CA ALA A 131 -7.55 47.88 35.52
C ALA A 131 -8.03 46.39 35.58
N PRO A 132 -8.32 45.83 36.78
CA PRO A 132 -8.77 44.45 36.93
C PRO A 132 -10.31 44.32 36.81
N PRO A 133 -10.83 43.36 36.03
CA PRO A 133 -12.19 42.83 36.18
C PRO A 133 -12.18 41.39 36.74
N PRO A 134 -13.33 40.92 37.28
CA PRO A 134 -13.44 39.96 38.39
C PRO A 134 -13.14 38.49 38.06
N GLU A 135 -12.73 37.75 39.08
CA GLU A 135 -12.41 36.31 39.10
C GLU A 135 -13.55 35.42 38.56
N PRO A 136 -13.26 34.46 37.65
CA PRO A 136 -14.16 33.36 37.38
C PRO A 136 -13.78 32.07 38.11
N GLU A 137 -14.82 31.44 38.66
CA GLU A 137 -14.87 30.25 39.49
C GLU A 137 -14.22 29.00 38.86
N LYS A 138 -13.49 28.23 39.67
CA LYS A 138 -12.83 26.97 39.28
C LYS A 138 -13.87 25.87 39.08
N LYS A 139 -14.15 25.49 37.83
CA LYS A 139 -14.84 24.23 37.51
C LYS A 139 -13.85 23.06 37.63
N VAL A 140 -14.15 22.14 38.55
CA VAL A 140 -13.45 20.86 38.71
C VAL A 140 -13.75 20.01 37.46
N ILE A 141 -12.71 19.74 36.66
CA ILE A 141 -12.81 18.81 35.52
C ILE A 141 -12.47 17.42 36.06
N GLU A 142 -13.47 16.55 36.12
CA GLU A 142 -13.30 15.13 36.38
C GLU A 142 -12.47 14.50 35.26
N ASN A 143 -11.33 13.91 35.63
CA ASN A 143 -10.44 13.22 34.70
C ASN A 143 -11.07 11.87 34.33
N GLU A 144 -11.68 11.76 33.15
CA GLU A 144 -12.03 10.44 32.59
C GLU A 144 -10.74 9.64 32.31
N PRO A 145 -10.63 8.38 32.79
CA PRO A 145 -9.45 7.56 32.57
C PRO A 145 -9.38 7.15 31.09
N LYS A 146 -8.38 7.67 30.38
CA LYS A 146 -8.04 7.23 29.01
C LYS A 146 -7.72 5.73 29.02
N ILE A 147 -8.62 4.94 28.43
CA ILE A 147 -8.44 3.50 28.20
C ILE A 147 -7.26 3.33 27.24
N THR A 148 -6.08 3.01 27.77
CA THR A 148 -4.95 2.57 26.94
C THR A 148 -5.23 1.13 26.53
N GLU A 149 -5.69 0.92 25.30
CA GLU A 149 -5.90 -0.42 24.75
C GLU A 149 -4.56 -1.18 24.69
N ASN A 150 -4.36 -2.08 25.65
CA ASN A 150 -3.20 -2.96 25.68
C ASN A 150 -3.35 -4.01 24.57
N THR A 151 -2.76 -3.76 23.39
CA THR A 151 -2.75 -4.73 22.30
C THR A 151 -1.89 -5.95 22.68
N VAL A 152 -2.54 -7.07 23.00
CA VAL A 152 -1.85 -8.35 23.28
C VAL A 152 -1.47 -9.02 21.97
N LYS A 153 -0.17 -9.30 21.76
CA LYS A 153 0.31 -10.07 20.60
C LYS A 153 -0.04 -11.55 20.79
N ILE A 154 -0.92 -12.08 19.94
CA ILE A 154 -1.31 -13.50 19.93
C ILE A 154 -0.68 -14.22 18.73
N THR A 155 0.05 -15.30 18.98
CA THR A 155 0.55 -16.19 17.92
C THR A 155 -0.46 -17.30 17.65
N LYS A 156 -1.01 -17.37 16.42
CA LYS A 156 -2.01 -18.39 16.03
C LYS A 156 -1.40 -19.38 15.04
N ASN A 157 -1.33 -20.66 15.42
CA ASN A 157 -0.92 -21.74 14.52
C ASN A 157 -2.12 -22.25 13.72
N LYS A 158 -2.05 -22.23 12.38
CA LYS A 158 -3.10 -22.74 11.48
C LYS A 158 -2.68 -24.08 10.85
N LYS A 159 -3.52 -25.11 10.97
CA LYS A 159 -3.36 -26.39 10.27
C LYS A 159 -4.09 -26.32 8.92
N TYR A 160 -3.43 -26.75 7.83
CA TYR A 160 -4.00 -26.76 6.48
C TYR A 160 -4.16 -28.19 5.99
N THR A 161 -5.33 -28.53 5.45
CA THR A 161 -5.58 -29.83 4.83
C THR A 161 -5.08 -29.85 3.39
N LEU A 162 -4.33 -30.88 3.03
CA LEU A 162 -3.83 -31.11 1.67
C LEU A 162 -4.69 -32.17 0.95
N GLY A 163 -4.59 -32.23 -0.37
CA GLY A 163 -5.37 -33.12 -1.22
C GLY A 163 -6.77 -32.61 -1.56
N LYS A 164 -7.56 -33.47 -2.22
CA LYS A 164 -8.95 -33.18 -2.59
C LYS A 164 -9.83 -33.27 -1.34
N SER A 165 -10.62 -32.24 -1.08
CA SER A 165 -11.64 -32.33 -0.03
C SER A 165 -12.86 -33.09 -0.54
N LYS A 166 -13.42 -33.97 0.29
CA LYS A 166 -14.67 -34.69 -0.03
C LYS A 166 -15.91 -33.82 0.17
N LEU A 167 -15.87 -32.96 1.19
CA LEU A 167 -16.98 -32.08 1.55
C LEU A 167 -17.03 -30.82 0.67
N PHE A 168 -15.86 -30.26 0.35
CA PHE A 168 -15.76 -29.05 -0.45
C PHE A 168 -15.15 -29.38 -1.81
N LYS A 169 -15.63 -28.73 -2.89
CA LYS A 169 -15.02 -28.84 -4.23
C LYS A 169 -13.70 -28.07 -4.33
N LYS A 170 -12.76 -28.31 -3.40
CA LYS A 170 -11.47 -27.65 -3.29
C LYS A 170 -10.34 -28.66 -3.17
N ILE A 171 -9.17 -28.31 -3.70
CA ILE A 171 -7.95 -29.11 -3.65
C ILE A 171 -6.86 -28.29 -2.95
N GLY A 172 -6.30 -28.82 -1.86
CA GLY A 172 -5.15 -28.24 -1.17
C GLY A 172 -3.85 -28.80 -1.72
N ILE A 173 -2.97 -27.97 -2.26
CA ILE A 173 -1.68 -28.40 -2.82
C ILE A 173 -0.55 -27.69 -2.06
N LEU A 174 0.43 -28.45 -1.59
CA LEU A 174 1.63 -27.88 -0.97
C LEU A 174 2.72 -27.70 -2.03
N ILE A 175 3.06 -26.45 -2.32
CA ILE A 175 4.22 -26.10 -3.15
C ILE A 175 5.40 -25.83 -2.22
N LYS A 176 6.26 -26.84 -2.07
CA LYS A 176 7.38 -26.83 -1.13
C LYS A 176 8.50 -25.87 -1.54
N ASP A 177 8.81 -25.81 -2.83
CA ASP A 177 9.92 -25.02 -3.34
C ASP A 177 9.57 -23.51 -3.46
N LYS A 178 10.55 -22.66 -3.15
CA LYS A 178 10.42 -21.21 -3.17
C LYS A 178 10.45 -20.65 -4.59
N GLN A 179 11.26 -21.24 -5.47
CA GLN A 179 11.39 -20.77 -6.85
C GLN A 179 10.10 -20.99 -7.62
N THR A 180 9.56 -22.20 -7.58
CA THR A 180 8.23 -22.53 -8.13
C THR A 180 7.13 -21.62 -7.60
N ARG A 181 7.09 -21.36 -6.29
CA ARG A 181 6.11 -20.43 -5.69
C ARG A 181 6.25 -19.01 -6.23
N LYS A 182 7.49 -18.53 -6.42
CA LYS A 182 7.76 -17.22 -7.00
C LYS A 182 7.33 -17.15 -8.47
N ASN A 183 7.60 -18.19 -9.24
CA ASN A 183 7.20 -18.27 -10.64
C ASN A 183 5.68 -18.24 -10.79
N ILE A 184 4.95 -18.97 -9.94
CA ILE A 184 3.48 -18.94 -9.92
C ILE A 184 2.95 -17.54 -9.56
N MET A 185 3.51 -16.89 -8.53
CA MET A 185 3.13 -15.52 -8.20
C MET A 185 3.43 -14.53 -9.33
N ASN A 186 4.55 -14.69 -10.03
CA ASN A 186 4.90 -13.84 -11.14
C ASN A 186 3.95 -14.05 -12.32
N ALA A 187 3.66 -15.30 -12.70
CA ALA A 187 2.69 -15.62 -13.75
C ALA A 187 1.29 -15.03 -13.44
N GLN A 188 0.84 -15.12 -12.19
CA GLN A 188 -0.42 -14.47 -11.77
C GLN A 188 -0.39 -12.95 -11.92
N LYS A 189 0.74 -12.30 -11.56
CA LYS A 189 0.91 -10.85 -11.73
C LYS A 189 0.93 -10.45 -13.20
N GLU A 190 1.62 -11.22 -14.04
CA GLU A 190 1.67 -11.02 -15.48
C GLU A 190 0.26 -11.07 -16.08
N LEU A 191 -0.54 -12.09 -15.74
CA LEU A 191 -1.95 -12.18 -16.18
C LEU A 191 -2.78 -10.96 -15.77
N LYS A 192 -2.57 -10.42 -14.57
CA LYS A 192 -3.26 -9.22 -14.08
C LYS A 192 -2.85 -7.94 -14.80
N SER A 193 -1.60 -7.86 -15.26
CA SER A 193 -1.06 -6.68 -15.95
C SER A 193 -1.50 -6.53 -17.41
N ILE A 194 -2.08 -7.57 -18.01
CA ILE A 194 -2.55 -7.53 -19.40
C ILE A 194 -3.53 -6.35 -19.60
N PRO A 195 -3.42 -5.61 -20.71
CA PRO A 195 -4.30 -4.48 -20.98
C PRO A 195 -5.76 -4.94 -21.12
N ILE A 196 -6.68 -4.09 -20.69
CA ILE A 196 -8.11 -4.43 -20.63
C ILE A 196 -8.71 -4.76 -22.00
N LEU A 197 -8.18 -4.16 -23.07
CA LEU A 197 -8.59 -4.42 -24.45
C LEU A 197 -8.34 -5.88 -24.85
N GLU A 198 -7.12 -6.38 -24.59
CA GLU A 198 -6.76 -7.78 -24.88
C GLU A 198 -7.61 -8.74 -24.05
N ILE A 199 -7.87 -8.42 -22.79
CA ILE A 199 -8.75 -9.19 -21.91
C ILE A 199 -10.15 -9.31 -22.52
N LYS A 200 -10.75 -8.18 -22.93
CA LYS A 200 -12.07 -8.17 -23.58
C LYS A 200 -12.09 -9.02 -24.85
N ASN A 201 -11.08 -8.89 -25.70
CA ASN A 201 -10.99 -9.66 -26.94
C ASN A 201 -10.86 -11.16 -26.67
N ARG A 202 -10.03 -11.56 -25.70
CA ARG A 202 -9.85 -12.97 -25.32
C ARG A 202 -11.12 -13.56 -24.69
N LEU A 203 -11.81 -12.80 -23.84
CA LEU A 203 -13.08 -13.22 -23.25
C LEU A 203 -14.21 -13.30 -24.30
N LYS A 204 -14.28 -12.35 -25.24
CA LYS A 204 -15.23 -12.36 -26.37
C LYS A 204 -15.00 -13.58 -27.25
N LYS A 205 -13.74 -13.85 -27.63
CA LYS A 205 -13.34 -15.02 -28.43
C LYS A 205 -13.73 -16.34 -27.79
N LYS A 206 -13.63 -16.44 -26.46
CA LYS A 206 -14.05 -17.61 -25.68
C LYS A 206 -15.56 -17.67 -25.42
N GLY A 207 -16.34 -16.69 -25.89
CA GLY A 207 -17.77 -16.57 -25.63
C GLY A 207 -18.13 -16.33 -24.17
N LEU A 208 -17.18 -15.93 -23.32
CA LEU A 208 -17.40 -15.72 -21.89
C LEU A 208 -18.11 -14.39 -21.59
N ILE A 209 -17.97 -13.43 -22.50
CA ILE A 209 -18.68 -12.15 -22.43
C ILE A 209 -19.31 -11.84 -23.79
N LYS A 210 -20.37 -11.02 -23.77
CA LYS A 210 -20.95 -10.43 -24.97
C LYS A 210 -20.13 -9.23 -25.46
N SER A 211 -20.11 -9.00 -26.77
CA SER A 211 -19.71 -7.72 -27.37
C SER A 211 -20.53 -6.58 -26.77
N GLY A 212 -19.89 -5.42 -26.53
CA GLY A 212 -20.55 -4.28 -25.90
C GLY A 212 -20.85 -4.40 -24.40
N SER A 213 -20.41 -5.47 -23.73
CA SER A 213 -20.63 -5.62 -22.27
C SER A 213 -20.03 -4.46 -21.47
N THR A 214 -20.85 -3.85 -20.61
CA THR A 214 -20.49 -2.77 -19.68
C THR A 214 -19.90 -3.28 -18.36
N ALA A 215 -19.45 -4.54 -18.32
CA ALA A 215 -18.90 -5.17 -17.13
C ALA A 215 -17.71 -4.36 -16.55
N PRO A 216 -17.62 -4.23 -15.21
CA PRO A 216 -16.51 -3.53 -14.56
C PRO A 216 -15.15 -4.16 -14.90
N SER A 217 -14.11 -3.31 -14.94
CA SER A 217 -12.77 -3.76 -15.34
C SER A 217 -12.18 -4.82 -14.39
N ASP A 218 -12.46 -4.72 -13.09
CA ASP A 218 -12.02 -5.69 -12.08
C ASP A 218 -12.66 -7.07 -12.30
N LEU A 219 -13.94 -7.10 -12.67
CA LEU A 219 -14.65 -8.33 -12.97
C LEU A 219 -14.08 -9.00 -14.23
N LEU A 220 -13.80 -8.22 -15.28
CA LEU A 220 -13.20 -8.73 -16.52
C LEU A 220 -11.81 -9.31 -16.27
N ARG A 221 -10.99 -8.63 -15.47
CA ARG A 221 -9.65 -9.12 -15.07
C ARG A 221 -9.76 -10.43 -14.28
N ALA A 222 -10.65 -10.50 -13.31
CA ALA A 222 -10.88 -11.71 -12.50
C ALA A 222 -11.42 -12.88 -13.34
N MET A 223 -12.37 -12.63 -14.25
CA MET A 223 -12.90 -13.65 -15.16
C MET A 223 -11.82 -14.20 -16.07
N TYR A 224 -10.98 -13.32 -16.62
CA TYR A 224 -9.89 -13.72 -17.49
C TYR A 224 -8.82 -14.51 -16.75
N GLU A 225 -8.41 -14.06 -15.56
CA GLU A 225 -7.48 -14.79 -14.68
C GLU A 225 -8.01 -16.21 -14.40
N ASN A 226 -9.25 -16.32 -13.93
CA ASN A 226 -9.86 -17.60 -13.60
C ASN A 226 -10.01 -18.49 -14.84
N SER A 227 -10.41 -17.93 -15.98
CA SER A 227 -10.55 -18.67 -17.24
C SER A 227 -9.22 -19.26 -17.67
N VAL A 228 -8.13 -18.48 -17.68
CA VAL A 228 -6.82 -18.98 -18.09
C VAL A 228 -6.27 -20.00 -17.09
N MET A 229 -6.43 -19.76 -15.78
CA MET A 229 -5.94 -20.66 -14.74
C MET A 229 -6.69 -21.99 -14.70
N ALA A 230 -7.97 -22.01 -15.03
CA ALA A 230 -8.79 -23.22 -15.01
C ALA A 230 -8.58 -24.12 -16.25
N GLY A 231 -7.85 -23.65 -17.26
CA GLY A 231 -7.60 -24.37 -18.51
C GLY A 231 -8.33 -23.74 -19.69
N ASP A 232 -8.22 -24.30 -20.90
CA ASP A 232 -8.84 -23.69 -22.08
C ASP A 232 -10.38 -23.84 -22.07
N ILE A 233 -11.04 -22.97 -21.32
CA ILE A 233 -12.49 -22.92 -21.17
C ILE A 233 -13.07 -22.08 -22.30
N MET A 234 -14.12 -22.62 -22.94
CA MET A 234 -14.97 -21.91 -23.89
C MET A 234 -16.44 -22.07 -23.50
N ASN A 235 -17.23 -21.03 -23.76
CA ASN A 235 -18.67 -21.07 -23.59
C ASN A 235 -19.34 -21.73 -24.80
N THR A 236 -20.22 -22.69 -24.56
CA THR A 236 -20.99 -23.40 -25.60
C THR A 236 -22.36 -22.78 -25.87
N ASN A 237 -22.75 -21.72 -25.14
CA ASN A 237 -24.05 -21.08 -25.31
C ASN A 237 -24.14 -20.36 -26.67
N LYS A 238 -25.08 -20.82 -27.51
CA LYS A 238 -25.31 -20.31 -28.87
C LYS A 238 -25.69 -18.84 -28.90
N ASP A 239 -26.49 -18.36 -27.95
CA ASP A 239 -27.00 -16.98 -27.95
C ASP A 239 -25.87 -15.96 -27.79
N VAL A 240 -24.87 -16.29 -26.98
CA VAL A 240 -23.70 -15.42 -26.76
C VAL A 240 -22.79 -15.46 -27.99
N LEU A 241 -22.61 -16.64 -28.59
CA LEU A 241 -21.80 -16.80 -29.80
C LEU A 241 -22.42 -16.03 -30.98
N LEU A 242 -23.73 -16.16 -31.19
CA LEU A 242 -24.46 -15.45 -32.25
C LEU A 242 -24.38 -13.94 -32.05
N HIS A 243 -24.70 -13.44 -30.85
CA HIS A 243 -24.58 -12.01 -30.53
C HIS A 243 -23.16 -11.47 -30.77
N ASN A 244 -22.13 -12.26 -30.44
CA ASN A 244 -20.74 -11.86 -30.63
C ASN A 244 -20.33 -11.81 -32.09
N PHE A 245 -20.88 -12.69 -32.92
CA PHE A 245 -20.68 -12.75 -34.37
C PHE A 245 -21.42 -11.63 -35.10
N GLU A 246 -22.67 -11.36 -34.72
CA GLU A 246 -23.48 -10.29 -35.32
C GLU A 246 -22.92 -8.89 -35.04
N ASN A 247 -22.26 -8.71 -33.90
CA ASN A 247 -21.67 -7.44 -33.46
C ASN A 247 -20.13 -7.51 -33.45
N GLU A 248 -19.54 -8.28 -34.37
CA GLU A 248 -18.10 -8.32 -34.60
C GLU A 248 -17.60 -7.28 -35.59
#